data_AF-A0A820H7Q2-F1
#
_entry.id   AF-A0A820H7Q2-F1
#
_cell.length_a   1.000
_cell.length_b   1.000
_cell.length_c   1.000
_cell.angle_alpha   90.00
_cell.angle_beta   90.00
_cell.angle_gamma   90.00
#
_symmetry.space_group_name_H-M   'P 1'
#
loop_
_entity.id
_entity.type
_entity.pdbx_description
1 polymer ?
#
loop_
_entity_poly.entity_id
_entity_poly.type
_entity_poly.pdbx_seq_one_letter_code
_entity_poly.pdbx_strand_id
1 'polypeptide(L)'
;ILSVILFFLALFLRYIQSSDCFCGARIILAIDLSIWFIRTLDMFSAIKRLGPKLVMIGEMVHDLKFFMLMLTVFIFAFGVPAYSLIYGVEEFSWHLPRSILNIAYWQIFENHPYGTVCVIGLT
;
A
#
# COMPACT_ATOMS: atom_id res chain seq x y z
N ILE A 1 -4.46 -1.18 23.48
CA ILE A 1 -5.74 -1.86 23.81
C ILE A 1 -6.29 -2.54 22.56
N LEU A 2 -6.56 -1.80 21.48
CA LEU A 2 -7.02 -2.37 20.20
C LEU A 2 -6.08 -3.47 19.64
N SER A 3 -4.76 -3.23 19.66
CA SER A 3 -3.73 -4.20 19.25
C SER A 3 -3.64 -5.43 20.18
N VAL A 4 -3.99 -5.28 21.46
CA VAL A 4 -4.00 -6.39 22.42
C VAL A 4 -5.23 -7.27 22.17
N ILE A 5 -6.38 -6.66 21.89
CA ILE A 5 -7.62 -7.37 21.55
C ILE A 5 -7.49 -8.10 20.22
N LEU A 6 -6.89 -7.48 19.19
CA LEU A 6 -6.63 -8.09 17.89
C LEU A 6 -5.69 -9.30 18.01
N PHE A 7 -4.64 -9.19 18.83
CA PHE A 7 -3.73 -10.30 19.09
C PHE A 7 -4.45 -11.50 19.70
N PHE A 8 -5.28 -11.29 20.74
CA PHE A 8 -6.06 -12.37 21.35
C PHE A 8 -7.12 -12.93 20.40
N LEU A 9 -7.76 -12.08 19.58
CA LEU A 9 -8.72 -12.51 18.56
C LEU A 9 -8.05 -13.39 17.50
N ALA A 10 -6.86 -13.01 17.03
CA ALA A 10 -6.08 -13.76 16.03
C ALA A 10 -5.63 -15.13 16.56
N LEU A 11 -5.23 -15.20 17.83
CA LEU A 11 -4.88 -16.45 18.51
C LEU A 11 -6.10 -17.34 18.74
N PHE A 12 -7.24 -16.75 19.12
CA PHE A 12 -8.49 -17.47 19.32
C PHE A 12 -9.02 -18.05 18.00
N LEU A 13 -8.95 -17.28 16.91
CA LEU A 13 -9.31 -17.73 15.57
C LEU A 13 -8.39 -18.85 15.05
N ARG A 14 -7.15 -18.91 15.53
CA ARG A 14 -6.22 -20.02 15.25
C ARG A 14 -6.47 -21.25 16.13
N TYR A 15 -6.98 -21.08 17.34
CA TYR A 15 -7.32 -22.18 18.24
C TYR A 15 -8.56 -22.95 17.77
N ILE A 16 -9.50 -22.27 17.12
CA ILE A 16 -10.66 -22.90 16.46
C ILE A 16 -10.19 -23.45 15.11
N GLN A 17 -9.68 -24.68 15.14
CA GLN A 17 -9.06 -25.36 14.01
C GLN A 17 -10.12 -25.87 13.01
N SER A 18 -10.66 -24.96 12.19
CA SER A 18 -11.44 -25.28 10.98
C SER A 18 -10.55 -25.13 9.75
N SER A 19 -10.61 -26.09 8.81
CA SER A 19 -9.68 -26.20 7.65
C SER A 19 -9.58 -24.94 6.79
N ASP A 20 -10.66 -24.19 6.64
CA ASP A 20 -10.69 -22.96 5.82
C ASP A 20 -10.14 -21.72 6.57
N CYS A 21 -10.10 -21.75 7.90
CA CYS A 21 -9.66 -20.63 8.73
C CYS A 21 -8.13 -20.46 8.79
N PHE A 22 -7.36 -21.45 8.33
CA PHE A 22 -5.90 -21.40 8.42
C PHE A 22 -5.27 -20.33 7.52
N CYS A 23 -5.82 -20.10 6.32
CA CYS A 23 -5.34 -19.07 5.41
C CYS A 23 -5.64 -17.67 5.95
N GLY A 24 -6.89 -17.44 6.41
CA GLY A 24 -7.30 -16.19 7.03
C GLY A 24 -6.49 -15.86 8.28
N ALA A 25 -6.23 -16.84 9.14
CA ALA A 25 -5.43 -16.66 10.35
C ALA A 25 -3.99 -16.19 10.05
N ARG A 26 -3.36 -16.66 8.98
CA ARG A 26 -2.00 -16.21 8.58
C ARG A 26 -2.00 -14.73 8.18
N ILE A 27 -2.99 -14.29 7.42
CA ILE A 27 -3.12 -12.89 6.96
C ILE A 27 -3.37 -11.98 8.17
N ILE A 28 -4.28 -12.39 9.06
CA ILE A 28 -4.60 -11.62 10.27
C ILE A 28 -3.38 -11.52 11.19
N LEU A 29 -2.61 -12.60 11.37
CA LEU A 29 -1.37 -12.58 12.15
C LEU A 29 -0.31 -11.66 11.54
N ALA A 30 -0.18 -11.63 10.21
CA ALA A 30 0.76 -10.72 9.54
C ALA A 30 0.39 -9.24 9.78
N ILE A 31 -0.91 -8.91 9.68
CA ILE A 31 -1.43 -7.56 9.93
C ILE A 31 -1.26 -7.16 11.40
N ASP A 32 -1.58 -8.07 12.32
CA ASP A 32 -1.41 -7.85 13.76
C ASP A 32 0.06 -7.56 14.12
N LEU A 33 1.00 -8.31 13.53
CA LEU A 33 2.44 -8.08 13.69
C LEU A 33 2.86 -6.68 13.22
N SER A 34 2.37 -6.21 12.06
CA SER A 34 2.63 -4.85 11.56
C SER A 34 2.14 -3.76 12.53
N ILE A 35 0.93 -3.92 13.08
CA ILE A 35 0.37 -2.99 14.08
C ILE A 35 1.24 -3.00 15.34
N TRP A 36 1.71 -4.17 15.76
CA TRP A 36 2.57 -4.33 16.92
C TRP A 36 3.92 -3.62 16.74
N PHE A 37 4.49 -3.64 15.53
CA PHE A 37 5.70 -2.89 15.18
C PHE A 37 5.51 -1.38 15.30
N ILE A 38 4.41 -0.82 14.79
CA ILE A 38 4.11 0.63 14.90
C ILE A 38 4.01 1.05 16.38
N ARG A 39 3.37 0.22 17.20
CA ARG A 39 3.29 0.47 18.65
C ARG A 39 4.65 0.37 19.34
N THR A 40 5.49 -0.55 18.89
CA THR A 40 6.86 -0.70 19.41
C THR A 40 7.73 0.50 19.03
N LEU A 41 7.54 1.10 17.85
CA LEU A 41 8.19 2.35 17.45
C LEU A 41 7.82 3.53 18.37
N ASP A 42 6.57 3.60 18.80
CA ASP A 42 6.13 4.61 19.78
C ASP A 42 6.81 4.42 21.15
N MET A 43 7.02 3.17 21.57
CA MET A 43 7.79 2.86 22.78
C MET A 43 9.28 3.20 22.65
N PHE A 44 9.87 3.04 21.46
CA PHE A 44 11.24 3.49 21.18
C PHE A 44 11.38 5.03 21.27
N SER A 45 10.30 5.79 21.05
CA SER A 45 10.28 7.24 21.24
C SER A 45 10.51 7.64 22.71
N ALA A 46 10.06 6.81 23.66
CA ALA A 46 10.27 7.07 25.09
C ALA A 46 11.74 6.93 25.54
N ILE A 47 12.62 6.37 24.69
CA ILE A 47 14.06 6.31 24.97
C ILE A 47 14.67 7.69 24.69
N LYS A 48 15.23 8.33 25.74
CA LYS A 48 15.75 9.72 25.72
C LYS A 48 16.69 10.08 24.55
N ARG A 49 17.40 9.10 23.96
CA ARG A 49 18.31 9.30 22.81
C ARG A 49 17.64 9.16 21.44
N LEU A 50 16.52 8.44 21.35
CA LEU A 50 15.86 8.08 20.10
C LEU A 50 14.59 8.91 19.87
N GLY A 51 13.95 9.39 20.94
CA GLY A 51 12.76 10.26 20.86
C GLY A 51 12.91 11.47 19.94
N PRO A 52 13.94 12.32 20.09
CA PRO A 52 14.12 13.49 19.22
C PRO A 52 14.27 13.12 17.74
N LYS A 53 14.94 12.00 17.42
CA LYS A 53 15.12 11.53 16.05
C LYS A 53 13.82 11.00 15.44
N LEU A 54 13.03 10.25 16.22
CA LEU A 54 11.74 9.73 15.80
C LEU A 54 10.72 10.85 15.56
N VAL A 55 10.71 11.89 16.40
CA VAL A 55 9.86 13.07 16.19
C VAL A 55 10.26 13.80 14.90
N MET A 56 11.56 14.01 14.65
CA MET A 56 12.01 14.62 13.38
C MET A 56 11.58 13.81 12.14
N ILE A 57 11.67 12.48 12.19
CA ILE A 57 11.22 11.61 11.09
C ILE A 57 9.69 11.64 10.96
N GLY A 58 8.96 11.68 12.09
CA GLY A 58 7.50 11.75 12.11
C GLY A 58 6.95 12.98 11.40
N GLU A 59 7.56 14.14 11.64
CA GLU A 59 7.19 15.39 10.96
C GLU A 59 7.44 15.31 9.44
N MET A 60 8.57 14.72 9.02
CA MET A 60 8.85 14.51 7.59
C MET A 60 7.82 13.57 6.92
N VAL A 61 7.35 12.55 7.64
CA VAL A 61 6.31 11.64 7.14
C VAL A 61 4.96 12.35 7.02
N HIS A 62 4.65 13.33 7.88
CA HIS A 62 3.43 14.12 7.77
C HIS A 62 3.41 14.92 6.47
N ASP A 63 4.52 15.57 6.12
CA ASP A 63 4.66 16.32 4.86
C ASP A 63 4.62 15.37 3.63
N LEU A 64 5.20 14.17 3.76
CA LEU A 64 5.16 13.15 2.71
C LEU A 64 3.73 12.64 2.42
N LYS A 65 2.83 12.60 3.41
CA LYS A 65 1.43 12.18 3.18
C LYS A 65 0.72 13.10 2.21
N PHE A 66 0.92 14.42 2.34
CA PHE A 66 0.34 15.39 1.41
C PHE A 66 0.92 15.24 0.00
N PHE A 67 2.22 14.98 -0.10
CA PHE A 67 2.87 14.68 -1.38
C PHE A 67 2.25 13.43 -2.05
N MET A 68 2.04 12.35 -1.30
CA MET A 68 1.45 11.11 -1.83
C MET A 68 0.00 11.28 -2.30
N LEU A 69 -0.79 12.15 -1.65
CA LEU A 69 -2.14 12.50 -2.13
C LEU A 69 -2.10 13.20 -3.48
N MET A 70 -1.25 14.22 -3.63
CA MET A 70 -1.10 14.92 -4.90
C MET A 70 -0.62 13.96 -6.00
N LEU A 71 0.36 13.11 -5.69
CA LEU A 71 0.86 12.09 -6.62
C LEU A 71 -0.25 11.15 -7.10
N THR A 72 -1.12 10.69 -6.20
CA THR A 72 -2.23 9.80 -6.55
C THR A 72 -3.21 10.46 -7.53
N VAL A 73 -3.51 11.75 -7.32
CA VAL A 73 -4.37 12.53 -8.24
C VAL A 73 -3.71 12.67 -9.61
N PHE A 74 -2.41 12.97 -9.66
CA PHE A 74 -1.68 13.03 -10.93
C PHE A 74 -1.65 11.67 -11.64
N ILE A 75 -1.37 10.59 -10.93
CA ILE A 75 -1.40 9.23 -11.47
C ILE A 75 -2.77 8.92 -12.06
N PHE A 76 -3.86 9.28 -11.38
CA PHE A 76 -5.21 9.05 -11.90
C PHE A 76 -5.49 9.87 -13.16
N ALA A 77 -5.04 11.14 -13.19
CA ALA A 77 -5.17 12.03 -14.33
C ALA A 77 -4.42 11.53 -15.58
N PHE A 78 -3.23 10.94 -15.42
CA PHE A 78 -2.48 10.34 -16.54
C PHE A 78 -2.96 8.93 -16.88
N GLY A 79 -3.36 8.14 -15.88
CA GLY A 79 -3.72 6.74 -16.02
C GLY A 79 -5.06 6.51 -16.74
N VAL A 80 -6.07 7.36 -16.50
CA VAL A 80 -7.39 7.22 -17.13
C VAL A 80 -7.33 7.43 -18.66
N PRO A 81 -6.70 8.49 -19.19
CA PRO A 81 -6.55 8.67 -20.63
C PRO A 81 -5.65 7.59 -21.27
N ALA A 82 -4.56 7.20 -20.61
CA ALA A 82 -3.67 6.16 -21.13
C ALA A 82 -4.38 4.81 -21.27
N TYR A 83 -5.22 4.44 -20.30
CA TYR A 83 -6.05 3.23 -20.40
C TYR A 83 -7.07 3.33 -21.53
N SER A 84 -7.73 4.49 -21.67
CA SER A 84 -8.72 4.73 -22.72
C SER A 84 -8.15 4.69 -24.14
N LEU A 85 -6.88 5.09 -24.34
CA LEU A 85 -6.22 5.05 -25.64
C LEU A 85 -5.81 3.64 -26.05
N ILE A 86 -5.40 2.79 -25.10
CA ILE A 86 -4.87 1.45 -25.39
C ILE A 86 -5.98 0.40 -25.51
N TYR A 87 -7.02 0.47 -24.66
CA TYR A 87 -8.03 -0.60 -24.54
C TYR A 87 -9.40 -0.27 -25.16
N GLY A 88 -9.62 0.96 -25.65
CA GLY A 88 -10.91 1.33 -26.24
C GLY A 88 -12.09 1.24 -25.25
N VAL A 89 -13.31 1.04 -25.76
CA VAL A 89 -14.55 1.00 -24.95
C VAL A 89 -14.70 -0.38 -24.30
N GLU A 90 -14.15 -0.55 -23.09
CA GLU A 90 -14.42 -1.69 -22.23
C GLU A 90 -15.50 -1.39 -21.18
N GLU A 91 -16.21 -2.43 -20.74
CA GLU A 91 -17.20 -2.32 -19.67
C GLU A 91 -16.54 -2.07 -18.30
N PHE A 92 -17.17 -1.21 -17.49
CA PHE A 92 -16.61 -0.76 -16.22
C PHE A 92 -16.57 -1.90 -15.19
N SER A 93 -15.43 -2.59 -15.10
CA SER A 93 -15.17 -3.60 -14.07
C SER A 93 -14.50 -3.00 -12.83
N TRP A 94 -14.85 -3.51 -11.64
CA TRP A 94 -14.26 -3.12 -10.35
C TRP A 94 -12.73 -3.36 -10.24
N HIS A 95 -12.13 -4.03 -11.23
CA HIS A 95 -10.70 -4.28 -11.31
C HIS A 95 -9.92 -3.18 -12.05
N LEU A 96 -10.59 -2.29 -12.81
CA LEU A 96 -9.95 -1.21 -13.58
C LEU A 96 -8.98 -0.34 -12.77
N PRO A 97 -9.36 0.21 -11.60
CA PRO A 97 -8.46 1.10 -10.85
C PRO A 97 -7.20 0.38 -10.37
N ARG A 98 -7.26 -0.95 -10.11
CA ARG A 98 -6.07 -1.73 -9.75
C ARG A 98 -5.12 -1.89 -10.93
N SER A 99 -5.65 -2.10 -12.13
CA SER A 99 -4.85 -2.24 -13.36
C SER A 99 -4.14 -0.93 -13.73
N ILE A 100 -4.83 0.20 -13.63
CA ILE A 100 -4.27 1.53 -13.92
C ILE A 100 -3.14 1.88 -12.93
N LEU A 101 -3.36 1.63 -11.63
CA LEU A 101 -2.35 1.89 -10.61
C LEU A 101 -1.11 1.00 -10.76
N ASN A 102 -1.28 -0.27 -11.13
CA ASN A 102 -0.14 -1.16 -11.37
C ASN A 102 0.74 -0.64 -12.51
N ILE A 103 0.16 -0.29 -13.66
CA ILE A 103 0.92 0.21 -14.82
C ILE A 103 1.68 1.50 -14.46
N ALA A 104 1.00 2.45 -13.80
CA ALA A 104 1.62 3.71 -13.39
C ALA A 104 2.67 3.53 -12.27
N TYR A 105 2.48 2.58 -11.36
CA TYR A 105 3.44 2.30 -10.29
C TYR A 105 4.74 1.71 -10.86
N TRP A 106 4.65 0.73 -11.76
CA TRP A 106 5.84 0.14 -12.41
C TRP A 106 6.59 1.13 -13.30
N GLN A 107 5.92 2.19 -13.80
CA GLN A 107 6.57 3.28 -14.54
C GLN A 107 7.54 4.11 -13.68
N ILE A 108 7.25 4.27 -12.39
CA ILE A 108 8.07 5.09 -11.48
C ILE A 108 9.36 4.36 -11.04
N PHE A 109 9.35 3.03 -11.01
CA PHE A 109 10.45 2.20 -10.48
C PHE A 109 11.38 1.60 -11.56
N GLU A 110 11.33 2.10 -12.80
CA GLU A 110 12.20 1.71 -13.93
C GLU A 110 12.41 0.19 -14.10
N ASN A 111 11.32 -0.57 -14.25
CA ASN A 111 11.40 -1.88 -14.87
C ASN A 111 10.45 -1.94 -16.07
N HIS A 112 10.93 -1.40 -17.19
CA HIS A 112 10.21 -1.42 -18.46
C HIS A 112 10.85 -2.37 -19.48
N PRO A 113 10.13 -3.42 -19.89
CA PRO A 113 10.24 -3.96 -21.25
C PRO A 113 9.38 -3.17 -22.27
N TYR A 114 8.63 -2.14 -21.85
CA TYR A 114 7.60 -1.46 -22.67
C TYR A 114 8.05 -0.11 -23.29
N GLY A 115 9.36 0.08 -23.48
CA GLY A 115 9.94 1.27 -24.14
C GLY A 115 9.60 1.41 -25.63
N THR A 116 8.69 0.60 -26.18
CA THR A 116 8.39 0.58 -27.62
C THR A 116 7.02 1.16 -27.97
N VAL A 117 6.06 1.27 -27.03
CA VAL A 117 4.68 1.63 -27.40
C VAL A 117 4.52 3.14 -27.66
N CYS A 118 5.34 3.99 -27.06
CA CYS A 118 5.22 5.46 -27.23
C CYS A 118 5.99 6.02 -28.45
N VAL A 119 6.97 5.30 -29.01
CA VAL A 119 7.72 5.77 -30.19
C VAL A 119 6.96 5.50 -31.50
N ILE A 120 6.07 4.50 -31.55
CA ILE A 120 5.37 4.09 -32.79
C ILE A 120 4.03 4.84 -32.98
N GLY A 121 3.60 5.64 -32.00
CA GLY A 121 2.37 6.44 -32.09
C GLY A 121 2.57 7.89 -32.59
N LEU A 122 3.82 8.29 -32.86
CA LEU A 122 4.16 9.67 -33.28
C LEU A 122 4.99 9.76 -34.57
N THR A 123 5.10 8.66 -35.33
CA THR A 123 5.64 8.60 -36.71
C THR A 123 4.73 7.77 -37.58
#